data_AF-A0A8J6NZ07-F1
#
_entry.id   AF-A0A8J6NZ07-F1
#
_cell.length_a   1.000
_cell.length_b   1.000
_cell.length_c   1.000
_cell.angle_alpha   90.00
_cell.angle_beta   90.00
_cell.angle_gamma   90.00
#
_symmetry.space_group_name_H-M   'P 1'
#
loop_
_entity.id
_entity.type
_entity.pdbx_description
1 polymer ?
#
loop_
_entity_poly.entity_id
_entity_poly.type
_entity_poly.pdbx_seq_one_letter_code
_entity_poly.pdbx_strand_id
1 'polypeptide(L)'
;MKIKNLFRSFTFLVCCALAIAFMAACSQSPKQEVDAANAALQDAISAGAEQYAPDELKAAQDLIAKLDSEMAKKDYKAAKQTAIQAKEAADKAKAAIGAAKAKAKEAAEASVNEIKQGLENTNGLVAEAEAANLPADLLQPIKDELFGVETAIGELDEMVSGEKYKEVADKVNQVKDQLSQIELGVNDAKAKAEEIKKAEEIKKAAEAEKAMKKDKKKK
;
A
#
# COMPACT_ATOMS: atom_id res chain seq x y z
N MET A 1 -39.97 -69.57 43.60
CA MET A 1 -38.64 -69.74 42.99
C MET A 1 -38.47 -68.84 41.76
N LYS A 2 -38.54 -67.50 41.87
CA LYS A 2 -38.42 -66.59 40.69
C LYS A 2 -37.78 -65.21 40.95
N ILE A 3 -37.21 -64.96 42.12
CA ILE A 3 -36.70 -63.61 42.49
C ILE A 3 -35.20 -63.42 42.14
N LYS A 4 -34.42 -64.52 42.06
CA LYS A 4 -32.98 -64.46 41.76
C LYS A 4 -32.65 -64.07 40.31
N ASN A 5 -33.57 -64.25 39.36
CA ASN A 5 -33.33 -63.93 37.94
C ASN A 5 -33.65 -62.46 37.59
N LEU A 6 -34.50 -61.80 38.37
CA LEU A 6 -34.86 -60.39 38.13
C LEU A 6 -33.72 -59.44 38.53
N PHE A 7 -32.98 -59.79 39.59
CA PHE A 7 -31.81 -59.02 40.04
C PHE A 7 -30.61 -59.17 39.07
N ARG A 8 -30.45 -60.36 38.43
CA ARG A 8 -29.41 -60.59 37.40
C ARG A 8 -29.66 -59.82 36.10
N SER A 9 -30.91 -59.67 35.68
CA SER A 9 -31.27 -58.87 34.49
C SER A 9 -31.12 -57.36 34.73
N PHE A 10 -31.40 -56.88 35.94
CA PHE A 10 -31.28 -55.45 36.26
C PHE A 10 -29.82 -54.99 36.32
N THR A 11 -28.92 -55.81 36.89
CA THR A 11 -27.47 -55.52 36.89
C THR A 11 -26.85 -55.53 35.48
N PHE A 12 -27.32 -56.42 34.57
CA PHE A 12 -26.82 -56.49 33.19
C PHE A 12 -27.24 -55.27 32.35
N LEU A 13 -28.46 -54.77 32.55
CA LEU A 13 -29.01 -53.61 31.83
C LEU A 13 -28.34 -52.29 32.27
N VAL A 14 -28.01 -52.15 33.55
CA VAL A 14 -27.27 -50.98 34.08
C VAL A 14 -25.81 -50.97 33.59
N CYS A 15 -25.13 -52.12 33.52
CA CYS A 15 -23.78 -52.20 32.96
C CYS A 15 -23.74 -51.90 31.45
N CYS A 16 -24.73 -52.34 30.67
CA CYS A 16 -24.83 -51.99 29.24
C CYS A 16 -25.13 -50.50 29.02
N ALA A 17 -25.99 -49.88 29.85
CA ALA A 17 -26.27 -48.44 29.77
C ALA A 17 -25.05 -47.58 30.14
N LEU A 18 -24.25 -48.01 31.14
CA LEU A 18 -22.98 -47.35 31.49
C LEU A 18 -21.90 -47.55 30.41
N ALA A 19 -21.86 -48.70 29.72
CA ALA A 19 -20.94 -48.92 28.60
C ALA A 19 -21.26 -48.04 27.38
N ILE A 20 -22.54 -47.76 27.12
CA ILE A 20 -22.98 -46.84 26.05
C ILE A 20 -22.71 -45.37 26.43
N ALA A 21 -22.86 -45.00 27.70
CA ALA A 21 -22.53 -43.66 28.19
C ALA A 21 -21.01 -43.36 28.15
N PHE A 22 -20.15 -44.36 28.35
CA PHE A 22 -18.70 -44.20 28.19
C PHE A 22 -18.25 -44.09 26.72
N MET A 23 -19.05 -44.57 25.75
CA MET A 23 -18.79 -44.37 24.32
C MET A 23 -19.18 -42.98 23.80
N ALA A 24 -20.10 -42.28 24.47
CA ALA A 24 -20.47 -40.90 24.16
C ALA A 24 -19.44 -39.85 24.66
N ALA A 25 -18.48 -40.26 25.52
CA ALA A 25 -17.45 -39.38 26.07
C ALA A 25 -16.15 -39.35 25.23
N CYS A 26 -16.07 -40.09 24.13
CA CYS A 26 -14.91 -40.11 23.23
C CYS A 26 -15.33 -39.70 21.81
N SER A 27 -14.74 -38.62 21.28
CA SER A 27 -14.74 -38.20 19.86
C SER A 27 -15.79 -37.19 19.36
N GLN A 28 -16.39 -36.35 20.21
CA GLN A 28 -17.12 -35.20 19.66
C GLN A 28 -16.12 -34.24 18.99
N SER A 29 -16.12 -34.25 17.65
CA SER A 29 -15.34 -33.35 16.79
C SER A 29 -15.51 -31.89 17.24
N PRO A 30 -14.43 -31.07 17.32
CA PRO A 30 -14.46 -29.69 17.80
C PRO A 30 -15.03 -28.73 16.74
N LYS A 31 -16.20 -29.08 16.21
CA LYS A 31 -16.81 -28.42 15.04
C LYS A 31 -17.08 -26.95 15.32
N GLN A 32 -17.56 -26.62 16.52
CA GLN A 32 -17.84 -25.23 16.90
C GLN A 32 -16.57 -24.38 16.88
N GLU A 33 -15.46 -24.88 17.43
CA GLU A 33 -14.19 -24.16 17.46
C GLU A 33 -13.59 -24.03 16.05
N VAL A 34 -13.66 -25.09 15.24
CA VAL A 34 -13.21 -25.08 13.84
C VAL A 34 -14.02 -24.07 13.01
N ASP A 35 -15.34 -24.10 13.11
CA ASP A 35 -16.22 -23.18 12.39
C ASP A 35 -15.93 -21.72 12.82
N ALA A 36 -15.70 -21.48 14.11
CA ALA A 36 -15.35 -20.15 14.63
C ALA A 36 -13.97 -19.67 14.16
N ALA A 37 -12.97 -20.55 14.07
CA ALA A 37 -11.64 -20.21 13.56
C ALA A 37 -11.69 -19.85 12.07
N ASN A 38 -12.41 -20.64 11.27
CA ASN A 38 -12.62 -20.38 9.85
C ASN A 38 -13.37 -19.07 9.60
N ALA A 39 -14.43 -18.81 10.38
CA ALA A 39 -15.16 -17.55 10.32
C ALA A 39 -14.26 -16.36 10.65
N ALA A 40 -13.45 -16.44 11.71
CA ALA A 40 -12.52 -15.37 12.08
C ALA A 40 -11.45 -15.11 10.99
N LEU A 41 -10.93 -16.17 10.35
CA LEU A 41 -9.99 -16.02 9.23
C LEU A 41 -10.65 -15.28 8.05
N GLN A 42 -11.87 -15.68 7.67
CA GLN A 42 -12.60 -15.04 6.56
C GLN A 42 -12.96 -13.58 6.87
N ASP A 43 -13.31 -13.29 8.12
CA ASP A 43 -13.53 -11.94 8.62
C ASP A 43 -12.28 -11.07 8.50
N ALA A 44 -11.10 -11.62 8.83
CA ALA A 44 -9.83 -10.90 8.71
C ALA A 44 -9.48 -10.64 7.23
N ILE A 45 -9.63 -11.65 6.36
CA ILE A 45 -9.42 -11.51 4.90
C ILE A 45 -10.35 -10.44 4.33
N SER A 46 -11.65 -10.53 4.62
CA SER A 46 -12.67 -9.60 4.13
C SER A 46 -12.47 -8.17 4.64
N ALA A 47 -11.88 -8.01 5.83
CA ALA A 47 -11.50 -6.71 6.38
C ALA A 47 -10.22 -6.12 5.74
N GLY A 48 -9.51 -6.89 4.90
CA GLY A 48 -8.31 -6.44 4.20
C GLY A 48 -7.00 -6.79 4.91
N ALA A 49 -6.97 -7.82 5.76
CA ALA A 49 -5.74 -8.27 6.43
C ALA A 49 -4.62 -8.63 5.43
N GLU A 50 -4.95 -9.06 4.21
CA GLU A 50 -3.95 -9.33 3.17
C GLU A 50 -3.08 -8.11 2.85
N GLN A 51 -3.68 -6.91 2.89
CA GLN A 51 -2.99 -5.67 2.57
C GLN A 51 -2.37 -5.01 3.81
N TYR A 52 -3.04 -5.11 4.95
CA TYR A 52 -2.69 -4.31 6.13
C TYR A 52 -2.10 -5.12 7.29
N ALA A 53 -2.21 -6.45 7.27
CA ALA A 53 -1.66 -7.34 8.30
C ALA A 53 -1.22 -8.69 7.70
N PRO A 54 -0.37 -8.70 6.65
CA PRO A 54 -0.04 -9.91 5.91
C PRO A 54 0.66 -10.97 6.76
N ASP A 55 1.54 -10.54 7.69
CA ASP A 55 2.27 -11.45 8.56
C ASP A 55 1.36 -12.10 9.60
N GLU A 56 0.47 -11.32 10.24
CA GLU A 56 -0.53 -11.86 11.16
C GLU A 56 -1.53 -12.76 10.46
N LEU A 57 -1.96 -12.40 9.25
CA LEU A 57 -2.86 -13.24 8.45
C LEU A 57 -2.20 -14.58 8.09
N LYS A 58 -0.92 -14.54 7.68
CA LYS A 58 -0.15 -15.76 7.38
C LYS A 58 -0.06 -16.67 8.61
N ALA A 59 0.19 -16.11 9.79
CA ALA A 59 0.21 -16.88 11.03
C ALA A 59 -1.13 -17.58 11.32
N ALA A 60 -2.26 -16.91 11.04
CA ALA A 60 -3.58 -17.52 11.15
C ALA A 60 -3.80 -18.64 10.12
N GLN A 61 -3.38 -18.43 8.87
CA GLN A 61 -3.46 -19.43 7.79
C GLN A 61 -2.64 -20.69 8.11
N ASP A 62 -1.42 -20.51 8.64
CA ASP A 62 -0.54 -21.62 9.03
C ASP A 62 -1.18 -22.47 10.16
N LEU A 63 -1.88 -21.82 11.11
CA LEU A 63 -2.61 -22.52 12.17
C LEU A 63 -3.85 -23.25 11.65
N ILE A 64 -4.57 -22.69 10.66
CA ILE A 64 -5.67 -23.40 9.99
C ILE A 64 -5.17 -24.62 9.22
N ALA A 65 -4.04 -24.51 8.51
CA ALA A 65 -3.44 -25.67 7.83
C ALA A 65 -3.04 -26.78 8.81
N LYS A 66 -2.51 -26.39 9.98
CA LYS A 66 -2.22 -27.33 11.08
C LYS A 66 -3.50 -27.97 11.63
N LEU A 67 -4.54 -27.17 11.86
CA LEU A 67 -5.85 -27.62 12.32
C LEU A 67 -6.44 -28.67 11.38
N ASP A 68 -6.40 -28.42 10.07
CA ASP A 68 -6.91 -29.34 9.06
C ASP A 68 -6.18 -30.69 9.08
N SER A 69 -4.85 -30.65 9.26
CA SER A 69 -4.03 -31.87 9.42
C SER A 69 -4.41 -32.65 10.69
N GLU A 70 -4.65 -31.97 11.82
CA GLU A 70 -5.06 -32.60 13.08
C GLU A 70 -6.47 -33.20 12.98
N MET A 71 -7.39 -32.48 12.34
CA MET A 71 -8.74 -32.95 12.04
C MET A 71 -8.72 -34.20 11.13
N ALA A 72 -7.88 -34.21 10.09
CA ALA A 72 -7.71 -35.36 9.20
C ALA A 72 -7.16 -36.59 9.93
N LYS A 73 -6.25 -36.39 10.89
CA LYS A 73 -5.73 -37.44 11.78
C LYS A 73 -6.69 -37.84 12.90
N LYS A 74 -7.83 -37.16 13.01
CA LYS A 74 -8.82 -37.30 14.11
C LYS A 74 -8.23 -37.02 15.49
N ASP A 75 -7.18 -36.21 15.56
CA ASP A 75 -6.62 -35.72 16.82
C ASP A 75 -7.46 -34.53 17.32
N TYR A 76 -8.67 -34.84 17.77
CA TYR A 76 -9.66 -33.82 18.15
C TYR A 76 -9.25 -32.97 19.36
N LYS A 77 -8.36 -33.47 20.21
CA LYS A 77 -7.85 -32.70 21.35
C LYS A 77 -6.86 -31.65 20.87
N ALA A 78 -5.90 -32.02 20.03
CA ALA A 78 -4.98 -31.06 19.42
C ALA A 78 -5.75 -30.08 18.53
N ALA A 79 -6.65 -30.59 17.68
CA ALA A 79 -7.46 -29.77 16.78
C ALA A 79 -8.28 -28.72 17.54
N LYS A 80 -8.90 -29.07 18.67
CA LYS A 80 -9.62 -28.08 19.50
C LYS A 80 -8.71 -26.94 19.97
N GLN A 81 -7.51 -27.26 20.43
CA GLN A 81 -6.54 -26.28 20.89
C GLN A 81 -6.02 -25.41 19.73
N THR A 82 -5.66 -26.03 18.61
CA THR A 82 -5.21 -25.33 17.41
C THR A 82 -6.31 -24.44 16.82
N ALA A 83 -7.58 -24.84 16.88
CA ALA A 83 -8.71 -24.01 16.44
C ALA A 83 -8.85 -22.73 17.29
N ILE A 84 -8.68 -22.82 18.62
CA ILE A 84 -8.68 -21.64 19.50
C ILE A 84 -7.52 -20.71 19.13
N GLN A 85 -6.31 -21.26 18.96
CA GLN A 85 -5.13 -20.48 18.55
C GLN A 85 -5.32 -19.83 17.17
N ALA A 86 -5.88 -20.56 16.20
CA ALA A 86 -6.15 -20.06 14.86
C ALA A 86 -7.14 -18.89 14.90
N LYS A 87 -8.20 -19.02 15.70
CA LYS A 87 -9.17 -17.93 15.93
C LYS A 87 -8.48 -16.70 16.53
N GLU A 88 -7.69 -16.86 17.58
CA GLU A 88 -6.96 -15.76 18.22
C GLU A 88 -5.98 -15.07 17.26
N ALA A 89 -5.27 -15.85 16.42
CA ALA A 89 -4.39 -15.31 15.40
C ALA A 89 -5.16 -14.52 14.33
N ALA A 90 -6.31 -15.02 13.89
CA ALA A 90 -7.17 -14.32 12.93
C ALA A 90 -7.75 -13.02 13.52
N ASP A 91 -8.21 -13.04 14.78
CA ASP A 91 -8.68 -11.86 15.49
C ASP A 91 -7.55 -10.82 15.63
N LYS A 92 -6.33 -11.26 15.92
CA LYS A 92 -5.14 -10.39 15.97
C LYS A 92 -4.85 -9.76 14.60
N ALA A 93 -4.92 -10.55 13.52
CA ALA A 93 -4.75 -10.02 12.16
C ALA A 93 -5.78 -8.93 11.86
N LYS A 94 -7.06 -9.18 12.19
CA LYS A 94 -8.14 -8.20 12.03
C LYS A 94 -7.91 -6.93 12.86
N ALA A 95 -7.45 -7.07 14.11
CA ALA A 95 -7.18 -5.94 15.00
C ALA A 95 -5.99 -5.09 14.52
N ALA A 96 -4.98 -5.70 13.87
CA ALA A 96 -3.81 -4.99 13.34
C ALA A 96 -4.16 -4.06 12.17
N ILE A 97 -5.23 -4.34 11.42
CA ILE A 97 -5.64 -3.57 10.23
C ILE A 97 -5.82 -2.09 10.54
N GLY A 98 -6.48 -1.74 11.64
CA GLY A 98 -6.78 -0.34 11.97
C GLY A 98 -5.51 0.49 12.17
N ALA A 99 -4.55 -0.05 12.93
CA ALA A 99 -3.27 0.62 13.15
C ALA A 99 -2.42 0.70 11.87
N ALA A 100 -2.43 -0.34 11.05
CA ALA A 100 -1.72 -0.35 9.77
C ALA A 100 -2.34 0.63 8.76
N LYS A 101 -3.68 0.72 8.69
CA LYS A 101 -4.38 1.73 7.88
C LYS A 101 -4.03 3.14 8.32
N ALA A 102 -4.02 3.42 9.63
CA ALA A 102 -3.63 4.73 10.15
C ALA A 102 -2.20 5.11 9.74
N LYS A 103 -1.25 4.20 9.90
CA LYS A 103 0.13 4.41 9.44
C LYS A 103 0.24 4.61 7.93
N ALA A 104 -0.49 3.82 7.15
CA ALA A 104 -0.50 3.94 5.70
C ALA A 104 -1.07 5.28 5.26
N LYS A 105 -2.12 5.76 5.93
CA LYS A 105 -2.68 7.10 5.72
C LYS A 105 -1.67 8.19 6.05
N GLU A 106 -1.06 8.15 7.23
CA GLU A 106 -0.05 9.14 7.64
C GLU A 106 1.13 9.19 6.66
N ALA A 107 1.62 8.03 6.22
CA ALA A 107 2.70 7.94 5.24
C ALA A 107 2.29 8.50 3.86
N ALA A 108 1.05 8.22 3.42
CA ALA A 108 0.49 8.72 2.18
C ALA A 108 0.35 10.26 2.22
N GLU A 109 -0.25 10.81 3.29
CA GLU A 109 -0.40 12.26 3.49
C GLU A 109 0.96 12.97 3.56
N ALA A 110 1.92 12.40 4.30
CA ALA A 110 3.28 12.94 4.38
C ALA A 110 3.94 12.98 3.00
N SER A 111 3.85 11.90 2.22
CA SER A 111 4.45 11.81 0.89
C SER A 111 3.81 12.78 -0.10
N VAL A 112 2.48 12.95 -0.06
CA VAL A 112 1.78 13.94 -0.91
C VAL A 112 2.18 15.37 -0.51
N ASN A 113 2.35 15.65 0.78
CA ASN A 113 2.84 16.95 1.25
C ASN A 113 4.28 17.23 0.79
N GLU A 114 5.17 16.23 0.77
CA GLU A 114 6.52 16.36 0.20
C GLU A 114 6.47 16.73 -1.30
N ILE A 115 5.60 16.06 -2.07
CA ILE A 115 5.40 16.38 -3.49
C ILE A 115 4.86 17.80 -3.68
N LYS A 116 3.90 18.24 -2.85
CA LYS A 116 3.35 19.60 -2.88
C LYS A 116 4.43 20.66 -2.61
N GLN A 117 5.32 20.41 -1.65
CA GLN A 117 6.46 21.30 -1.39
C GLN A 117 7.45 21.32 -2.56
N GLY A 118 7.73 20.15 -3.17
CA GLY A 118 8.55 20.07 -4.38
C GLY A 118 7.96 20.86 -5.55
N LEU A 119 6.64 20.78 -5.75
CA LEU A 119 5.93 21.57 -6.74
C LEU A 119 6.05 23.07 -6.47
N GLU A 120 5.84 23.51 -5.23
CA GLU A 120 5.97 24.93 -4.84
C GLU A 120 7.38 25.46 -5.13
N ASN A 121 8.41 24.70 -4.74
CA ASN A 121 9.80 25.04 -5.02
C ASN A 121 10.07 25.16 -6.54
N THR A 122 9.57 24.20 -7.32
CA THR A 122 9.77 24.17 -8.77
C THR A 122 9.04 25.31 -9.47
N ASN A 123 7.83 25.66 -9.02
CA ASN A 123 7.10 26.84 -9.47
C ASN A 123 7.89 28.12 -9.19
N GLY A 124 8.57 28.21 -8.05
CA GLY A 124 9.50 29.31 -7.75
C GLY A 124 10.63 29.41 -8.77
N LEU A 125 11.25 28.29 -9.14
CA LEU A 125 12.34 28.27 -10.13
C LEU A 125 11.87 28.70 -11.54
N VAL A 126 10.63 28.35 -11.91
CA VAL A 126 10.02 28.80 -13.17
C VAL A 126 9.71 30.29 -13.12
N ALA A 127 9.17 30.80 -12.02
CA ALA A 127 8.91 32.24 -11.85
C ALA A 127 10.21 33.07 -11.91
N GLU A 128 11.30 32.59 -11.32
CA GLU A 128 12.62 33.21 -11.45
C GLU A 128 13.11 33.23 -12.90
N ALA A 129 12.92 32.13 -13.63
CA ALA A 129 13.27 32.02 -15.03
C ALA A 129 12.47 33.01 -15.91
N GLU A 130 11.17 33.17 -15.64
CA GLU A 130 10.33 34.16 -16.31
C GLU A 130 10.79 35.59 -16.00
N ALA A 131 11.07 35.90 -14.73
CA ALA A 131 11.57 37.20 -14.32
C ALA A 131 12.93 37.54 -14.97
N ALA A 132 13.76 36.52 -15.21
CA ALA A 132 15.02 36.63 -15.95
C ALA A 132 14.83 36.74 -17.48
N ASN A 133 13.59 36.82 -17.98
CA ASN A 133 13.24 36.92 -19.39
C ASN A 133 13.82 35.78 -20.23
N LEU A 134 13.78 34.55 -19.71
CA LEU A 134 14.14 33.38 -20.51
C LEU A 134 13.19 33.23 -21.72
N PRO A 135 13.68 32.72 -22.86
CA PRO A 135 12.86 32.49 -24.05
C PRO A 135 11.63 31.63 -23.75
N ALA A 136 10.45 32.09 -24.22
CA ALA A 136 9.18 31.43 -23.94
C ALA A 136 9.11 29.99 -24.47
N ASP A 137 9.77 29.71 -25.59
CA ASP A 137 9.87 28.38 -26.20
C ASP A 137 10.67 27.38 -25.35
N LEU A 138 11.57 27.87 -24.49
CA LEU A 138 12.26 27.03 -23.51
C LEU A 138 11.43 26.78 -22.24
N LEU A 139 10.57 27.73 -21.87
CA LEU A 139 9.75 27.63 -20.66
C LEU A 139 8.41 26.90 -20.87
N GLN A 140 7.84 26.95 -22.07
CA GLN A 140 6.52 26.35 -22.31
C GLN A 140 6.46 24.83 -22.02
N PRO A 141 7.42 24.00 -22.48
CA PRO A 141 7.39 22.57 -22.18
C PRO A 141 7.45 22.27 -20.67
N ILE A 142 8.23 23.05 -19.93
CA ILE A 142 8.37 22.92 -18.47
C ILE A 142 7.03 23.23 -17.78
N LYS A 143 6.33 24.28 -18.22
CA LYS A 143 5.00 24.64 -17.69
C LYS A 143 3.96 23.57 -17.99
N ASP A 144 4.01 22.98 -19.18
CA ASP A 144 3.09 21.90 -19.56
C ASP A 144 3.32 20.65 -18.69
N GLU A 145 4.58 20.31 -18.40
CA GLU A 145 4.94 19.23 -17.47
C GLU A 145 4.53 19.52 -16.03
N LEU A 146 4.70 20.77 -15.56
CA LEU A 146 4.24 21.21 -14.23
C LEU A 146 2.73 21.07 -14.05
N PHE A 147 1.94 21.45 -15.06
CA PHE A 147 0.50 21.25 -15.04
C PHE A 147 0.13 19.75 -14.95
N GLY A 148 0.93 18.88 -15.57
CA GLY A 148 0.81 17.43 -15.41
C GLY A 148 1.04 16.98 -13.97
N VAL A 149 2.04 17.54 -13.29
CA VAL A 149 2.30 17.28 -11.86
C VAL A 149 1.16 17.79 -10.98
N GLU A 150 0.65 18.99 -11.23
CA GLU A 150 -0.51 19.55 -10.50
C GLU A 150 -1.74 18.64 -10.60
N THR A 151 -2.02 18.16 -11.81
CA THR A 151 -3.10 17.19 -12.06
C THR A 151 -2.86 15.89 -11.27
N ALA A 152 -1.63 15.37 -11.30
CA ALA A 152 -1.28 14.15 -10.59
C ALA A 152 -1.37 14.30 -9.05
N ILE A 153 -1.09 15.49 -8.50
CA ILE A 153 -1.31 15.79 -7.08
C ILE A 153 -2.80 15.73 -6.74
N GLY A 154 -3.67 16.25 -7.61
CA GLY A 154 -5.13 16.10 -7.47
C GLY A 154 -5.56 14.63 -7.41
N GLU A 155 -5.03 13.79 -8.32
CA GLU A 155 -5.28 12.34 -8.30
C GLU A 155 -4.78 11.68 -7.00
N LEU A 156 -3.61 12.10 -6.49
CA LEU A 156 -3.07 11.61 -5.23
C LEU A 156 -3.97 11.97 -4.04
N ASP A 157 -4.49 13.20 -3.99
CA ASP A 157 -5.45 13.63 -2.95
C ASP A 157 -6.76 12.81 -3.01
N GLU A 158 -7.25 12.49 -4.21
CA GLU A 158 -8.40 11.59 -4.41
C GLU A 158 -8.09 10.16 -3.95
N MET A 159 -6.89 9.63 -4.23
CA MET A 159 -6.47 8.30 -3.78
C MET A 159 -6.38 8.24 -2.25
N VAL A 160 -5.82 9.26 -1.60
CA VAL A 160 -5.77 9.34 -0.12
C VAL A 160 -7.20 9.35 0.45
N SER A 161 -8.09 10.17 -0.12
CA SER A 161 -9.49 10.25 0.31
C SER A 161 -10.27 8.96 0.05
N GLY A 162 -9.90 8.22 -1.00
CA GLY A 162 -10.45 6.90 -1.33
C GLY A 162 -9.83 5.72 -0.56
N GLU A 163 -8.98 6.00 0.45
CA GLU A 163 -8.21 4.99 1.21
C GLU A 163 -7.31 4.07 0.36
N LYS A 164 -6.91 4.52 -0.84
CA LYS A 164 -6.07 3.77 -1.78
C LYS A 164 -4.58 3.96 -1.49
N TYR A 165 -4.18 3.82 -0.23
CA TYR A 165 -2.83 4.19 0.23
C TYR A 165 -1.69 3.43 -0.48
N LYS A 166 -1.95 2.20 -0.94
CA LYS A 166 -0.98 1.45 -1.75
C LYS A 166 -0.75 2.09 -3.11
N GLU A 167 -1.83 2.52 -3.78
CA GLU A 167 -1.73 3.21 -5.08
C GLU A 167 -1.04 4.57 -4.94
N VAL A 168 -1.24 5.26 -3.81
CA VAL A 168 -0.51 6.50 -3.48
C VAL A 168 1.00 6.27 -3.49
N ALA A 169 1.49 5.21 -2.86
CA ALA A 169 2.93 4.93 -2.79
C ALA A 169 3.56 4.75 -4.18
N ASP A 170 2.88 4.04 -5.08
CA ASP A 170 3.35 3.83 -6.46
C ASP A 170 3.34 5.14 -7.25
N LYS A 171 2.24 5.90 -7.16
CA LYS A 171 2.06 7.16 -7.91
C LYS A 171 2.96 8.28 -7.41
N VAL A 172 3.22 8.39 -6.10
CA VAL A 172 4.15 9.39 -5.52
C VAL A 172 5.54 9.26 -6.14
N ASN A 173 6.06 8.03 -6.28
CA ASN A 173 7.40 7.83 -6.86
C ASN A 173 7.45 8.32 -8.31
N GLN A 174 6.41 8.04 -9.10
CA GLN A 174 6.29 8.57 -10.45
C GLN A 174 6.29 10.10 -10.47
N VAL A 175 5.50 10.74 -9.59
CA VAL A 175 5.41 12.21 -9.56
C VAL A 175 6.72 12.84 -9.07
N LYS A 176 7.44 12.18 -8.16
CA LYS A 176 8.77 12.61 -7.71
C LYS A 176 9.78 12.60 -8.84
N ASP A 177 9.75 11.57 -9.69
CA ASP A 177 10.60 11.49 -10.86
C ASP A 177 10.25 12.59 -11.86
N GLN A 178 8.96 12.86 -12.09
CA GLN A 178 8.50 13.96 -12.94
C GLN A 178 9.00 15.32 -12.43
N LEU A 179 8.84 15.62 -11.14
CA LEU A 179 9.37 16.84 -10.53
C LEU A 179 10.88 16.96 -10.71
N SER A 180 11.62 15.88 -10.49
CA SER A 180 13.08 15.87 -10.66
C SER A 180 13.48 16.16 -12.11
N GLN A 181 12.76 15.62 -13.10
CA GLN A 181 13.00 15.93 -14.51
C GLN A 181 12.66 17.38 -14.86
N ILE A 182 11.59 17.93 -14.29
CA ILE A 182 11.22 19.34 -14.50
C ILE A 182 12.30 20.26 -13.93
N GLU A 183 12.81 19.99 -12.72
CA GLU A 183 13.91 20.76 -12.13
C GLU A 183 15.17 20.75 -13.02
N LEU A 184 15.51 19.59 -13.60
CA LEU A 184 16.59 19.49 -14.60
C LEU A 184 16.27 20.32 -15.85
N GLY A 185 15.04 20.25 -16.35
CA GLY A 185 14.57 21.03 -17.49
C GLY A 185 14.71 22.54 -17.27
N VAL A 186 14.39 23.04 -16.08
CA VAL A 186 14.58 24.45 -15.71
C VAL A 186 16.05 24.86 -15.77
N ASN A 187 16.94 24.02 -15.24
CA ASN A 187 18.39 24.29 -15.28
C ASN A 187 18.93 24.27 -16.71
N ASP A 188 18.49 23.33 -17.53
CA ASP A 188 18.84 23.25 -18.94
C ASP A 188 18.33 24.45 -19.73
N ALA A 189 17.11 24.92 -19.45
CA ALA A 189 16.56 26.14 -20.05
C ALA A 189 17.39 27.37 -19.68
N LYS A 190 17.80 27.49 -18.41
CA LYS A 190 18.72 28.55 -17.94
C LYS A 190 20.06 28.50 -18.70
N ALA A 191 20.66 27.33 -18.85
CA ALA A 191 21.91 27.18 -19.59
C ALA A 191 21.78 27.57 -21.07
N LYS A 192 20.75 27.06 -21.77
CA LYS A 192 20.50 27.38 -23.18
C LYS A 192 20.22 28.86 -23.41
N ALA A 193 19.48 29.51 -22.50
CA ALA A 193 19.21 30.93 -22.60
C ALA A 193 20.48 31.79 -22.52
N GLU A 194 21.44 31.41 -21.67
CA GLU A 194 22.75 32.09 -21.58
C GLU A 194 23.59 31.91 -22.86
N GLU A 195 23.52 30.74 -23.51
CA GLU A 195 24.16 30.53 -24.81
C GLU A 195 23.54 31.38 -25.91
N ILE A 196 22.21 31.50 -25.94
CA ILE A 196 21.48 32.34 -26.89
C ILE A 196 21.90 33.81 -26.73
N LYS A 197 21.92 34.34 -25.49
CA LYS A 197 22.37 35.72 -25.22
C LYS A 197 23.77 35.98 -25.75
N LYS A 198 24.73 35.09 -25.45
CA LYS A 198 26.11 35.20 -25.95
C LYS A 198 26.17 35.19 -27.48
N ALA A 199 25.40 34.31 -28.12
CA ALA A 199 25.35 34.25 -29.58
C ALA A 199 24.79 35.55 -30.19
N GLU A 200 23.77 36.14 -29.57
CA GLU A 200 23.20 37.42 -30.00
C GLU A 200 24.19 38.58 -29.85
N GLU A 201 24.92 38.64 -28.73
CA GLU A 201 25.96 39.66 -28.51
C GLU A 201 27.08 39.56 -29.54
N ILE A 202 27.57 38.34 -29.83
CA ILE A 202 28.58 38.10 -30.87
C ILE A 202 28.05 38.55 -32.24
N LYS A 203 26.79 38.23 -32.56
CA LYS A 203 26.17 38.65 -33.83
C LYS A 203 26.07 40.18 -33.94
N LYS A 204 25.60 40.86 -32.88
CA LYS A 204 25.52 42.33 -32.83
C LYS A 204 26.90 42.98 -32.98
N ALA A 205 27.92 42.45 -32.33
CA ALA A 205 29.31 42.93 -32.46
C ALA A 205 29.83 42.78 -33.91
N ALA A 206 29.59 41.63 -34.55
CA ALA A 206 29.99 41.38 -35.93
C ALA A 206 29.26 42.29 -36.93
N GLU A 207 27.99 42.60 -36.70
CA GLU A 207 27.22 43.54 -37.52
C GLU A 207 27.71 44.99 -37.38
N ALA A 208 28.01 45.43 -36.16
CA ALA A 208 28.57 46.75 -35.89
C ALA A 208 29.94 46.96 -36.56
N GLU A 209 30.82 45.95 -36.49
CA GLU A 209 32.14 46.01 -37.14
C GLU A 209 32.02 46.11 -38.68
N LYS A 210 31.09 45.35 -39.28
CA LYS A 210 30.81 45.42 -40.72
C LYS A 210 30.27 46.79 -41.14
N ALA A 211 29.43 47.42 -40.33
CA ALA A 211 28.93 48.77 -40.59
C ALA A 211 30.07 49.81 -40.58
N MET A 212 30.94 49.79 -39.56
CA MET A 212 32.09 50.70 -39.48
C MET A 212 33.07 50.54 -40.65
N LYS A 213 33.30 49.31 -41.13
CA LYS A 213 34.15 49.04 -42.30
C LYS A 213 33.54 49.54 -43.61
N LYS A 214 32.20 49.54 -43.76
CA LYS A 214 31.51 50.09 -44.93
C LYS A 214 31.59 51.61 -44.99
N ASP A 215 31.46 52.30 -43.86
CA ASP A 215 31.52 53.76 -43.81
C ASP A 215 32.93 54.30 -44.08
N LYS A 216 33.98 53.58 -43.65
CA LYS A 216 35.37 53.91 -44.00
C LYS A 216 35.71 53.72 -45.48
N LYS A 217 34.96 52.91 -46.22
CA LYS A 217 35.15 52.71 -47.67
C LYS A 217 34.39 53.73 -48.54
N LYS A 218 33.49 54.52 -47.95
CA LYS A 218 32.67 55.53 -48.64
C LYS A 218 33.20 56.97 -48.49
N LYS A 219 34.21 57.17 -47.64
CA LYS A 219 34.99 58.41 -47.52
C LYS A 219 36.27 58.28 -48.31
#